data_AF-A0A6G3XX22-F1
#
_entry.id   AF-A0A6G3XX22-F1
#
_cell.length_a   1.000
_cell.length_b   1.000
_cell.length_c   1.000
_cell.angle_alpha   90.00
_cell.angle_beta   90.00
_cell.angle_gamma   90.00
#
_symmetry.space_group_name_H-M   'P 1'
#
loop_
_entity.id
_entity.type
_entity.pdbx_description
1 polymer ?
#
loop_
_entity_poly.entity_id
_entity_poly.type
_entity_poly.pdbx_seq_one_letter_code
_entity_poly.pdbx_strand_id
1 'polypeptide(L)'
;VAAASVIAKVHRDRMMAELGAASDECTDFAFGANAGYPSPAHRAALEERGPTVHHRLSWAYLDALPRWQHLKKVRFSAEAAALESGGQLGFEF
;
A
#
# COMPACT_ATOMS: atom_id res chain seq x y z
N VAL A 1 9.38 11.07 22.04
CA VAL A 1 9.00 10.11 20.96
C VAL A 1 7.74 9.33 21.31
N ALA A 2 7.66 8.65 22.47
CA ALA A 2 6.50 7.82 22.84
C ALA A 2 5.12 8.51 22.72
N ALA A 3 4.97 9.73 23.24
CA ALA A 3 3.70 10.46 23.16
C ALA A 3 3.25 10.72 21.71
N ALA A 4 4.18 11.09 20.81
CA ALA A 4 3.88 11.32 19.41
C ALA A 4 3.45 10.03 18.70
N SER A 5 4.10 8.90 19.00
CA SER A 5 3.75 7.59 18.44
C SER A 5 2.34 7.14 18.85
N VAL A 6 1.94 7.38 20.11
CA VAL A 6 0.59 7.06 20.59
C VAL A 6 -0.46 7.90 19.87
N ILE A 7 -0.23 9.22 19.80
CA ILE A 7 -1.15 10.14 19.10
C ILE A 7 -1.30 9.72 17.63
N ALA A 8 -0.20 9.43 16.95
CA ALA A 8 -0.22 8.99 15.55
C ALA A 8 -1.01 7.68 15.37
N LYS A 9 -0.83 6.70 16.26
CA LYS A 9 -1.56 5.43 16.20
C LYS A 9 -3.06 5.61 16.39
N VAL A 10 -3.46 6.31 17.46
CA VAL A 10 -4.89 6.53 17.79
C VAL A 10 -5.57 7.30 16.66
N HIS A 11 -4.90 8.32 16.12
CA HIS A 11 -5.43 9.09 14.99
C HIS A 11 -5.60 8.21 13.74
N ARG A 12 -4.58 7.43 13.38
CA ARG A 12 -4.63 6.51 12.23
C ARG A 12 -5.77 5.51 12.36
N ASP A 13 -5.90 4.87 13.51
CA ASP A 13 -6.90 3.83 13.71
C ASP A 13 -8.33 4.39 13.60
N ARG A 14 -8.55 5.59 14.15
CA ARG A 14 -9.83 6.29 14.00
C ARG A 14 -10.16 6.55 12.53
N MET A 15 -9.21 7.08 11.76
CA MET A 15 -9.41 7.33 10.33
C MET A 15 -9.73 6.04 9.56
N MET A 16 -9.08 4.93 9.88
CA MET A 16 -9.34 3.65 9.20
C MET A 16 -10.72 3.07 9.56
N ALA A 17 -11.18 3.25 10.79
CA ALA A 17 -12.54 2.88 11.20
C ALA A 17 -13.60 3.72 10.50
N GLU A 18 -13.40 5.03 10.44
CA GLU A 18 -14.28 5.95 9.70
C GLU A 18 -14.30 5.60 8.21
N LEU A 19 -13.15 5.33 7.59
CA LEU A 19 -13.06 4.93 6.19
C LEU A 19 -13.84 3.65 5.89
N GLY A 20 -13.76 2.64 6.76
CA GLY A 20 -14.51 1.39 6.60
C GLY A 20 -16.02 1.57 6.71
N ALA A 21 -16.50 2.63 7.36
CA ALA A 21 -17.92 2.91 7.54
C ALA A 21 -18.46 3.96 6.56
N ALA A 22 -17.61 4.82 6.01
CA ALA A 22 -18.01 6.00 5.25
C ALA A 22 -18.38 5.72 3.78
N SER A 23 -17.95 4.59 3.21
CA SER A 23 -18.16 4.31 1.79
C SER A 23 -18.42 2.84 1.54
N ASP A 24 -19.45 2.55 0.76
CA ASP A 24 -19.79 1.18 0.34
C ASP A 24 -18.63 0.51 -0.42
N GLU A 25 -17.76 1.31 -1.05
CA GLU A 25 -16.50 0.87 -1.67
C GLU A 25 -15.47 0.34 -0.67
N CYS A 26 -15.54 0.74 0.59
CA CYS A 26 -14.54 0.42 1.61
C CYS A 26 -15.04 -0.57 2.67
N THR A 27 -16.35 -0.84 2.73
CA THR A 27 -16.99 -1.69 3.75
C THR A 27 -16.39 -3.10 3.83
N ASP A 28 -16.18 -3.76 2.69
CA ASP A 28 -15.73 -5.16 2.66
C ASP A 28 -14.25 -5.34 3.01
N PHE A 29 -13.47 -4.25 2.99
CA PHE A 29 -12.03 -4.29 3.27
C PHE A 29 -11.71 -4.38 4.76
N ALA A 30 -12.71 -4.28 5.64
CA ALA A 30 -12.56 -4.37 7.10
C ALA A 30 -11.49 -3.40 7.67
N PHE A 31 -11.40 -2.20 7.10
CA PHE A 31 -10.40 -1.19 7.46
C PHE A 31 -10.39 -0.85 8.96
N GLY A 32 -11.54 -0.84 9.64
CA GLY A 32 -11.60 -0.60 11.08
C GLY A 32 -10.93 -1.69 11.93
N ALA A 33 -10.91 -2.94 11.45
CA ALA A 33 -10.33 -4.07 12.19
C ALA A 33 -8.85 -4.31 11.85
N ASN A 34 -8.47 -4.12 10.59
CA ASN A 34 -7.11 -4.40 10.12
C ASN A 34 -6.27 -3.14 9.89
N ALA A 35 -6.87 -1.95 9.94
CA ALA A 35 -6.21 -0.68 9.71
C ALA A 35 -5.33 -0.64 8.45
N GLY A 36 -5.80 -1.30 7.38
CA GLY A 36 -5.19 -1.37 6.06
C GLY A 36 -4.17 -2.49 5.86
N TYR A 37 -3.92 -3.32 6.88
CA TYR A 37 -3.04 -4.49 6.73
C TYR A 37 -3.74 -5.62 5.96
N PRO A 38 -2.99 -6.45 5.20
CA PRO A 38 -3.55 -7.49 4.33
C PRO A 38 -4.09 -8.70 5.12
N SER A 39 -5.17 -8.49 5.87
CA SER A 39 -5.94 -9.54 6.54
C SER A 39 -6.67 -10.42 5.53
N PRO A 40 -7.08 -11.65 5.89
CA PRO A 40 -7.83 -12.53 4.98
C PRO A 40 -9.07 -11.86 4.37
N ALA A 41 -9.85 -11.13 5.18
CA ALA A 41 -11.02 -10.37 4.72
C ALA A 41 -10.64 -9.28 3.71
N HIS A 42 -9.56 -8.53 4.00
CA HIS A 42 -9.07 -7.47 3.10
C HIS A 42 -8.61 -8.04 1.76
N ARG A 43 -7.89 -9.16 1.77
CA ARG A 43 -7.42 -9.82 0.54
C ARG A 43 -8.58 -10.35 -0.29
N ALA A 44 -9.57 -10.98 0.35
CA ALA A 44 -10.77 -11.44 -0.35
C ALA A 44 -11.51 -10.28 -1.04
N ALA A 45 -11.70 -9.16 -0.32
CA ALA A 45 -12.30 -7.96 -0.90
C ALA A 45 -11.47 -7.37 -2.05
N LEU A 46 -10.14 -7.38 -1.94
CA LEU A 46 -9.23 -6.96 -3.03
C LEU A 46 -9.32 -7.87 -4.24
N GLU A 47 -9.42 -9.18 -4.03
CA GLU A 47 -9.57 -10.16 -5.09
C GLU A 47 -10.89 -9.96 -5.83
N GLU A 48 -11.99 -9.68 -5.11
CA GLU A 48 -13.35 -9.55 -5.65
C GLU A 48 -13.70 -8.17 -6.21
N ARG A 49 -13.25 -7.09 -5.59
CA ARG A 49 -13.63 -5.71 -5.95
C ARG A 49 -12.48 -4.88 -6.52
N GLY A 50 -11.25 -5.29 -6.26
CA GLY A 50 -10.05 -4.54 -6.66
C GLY A 50 -9.66 -3.45 -5.67
N PRO A 51 -8.51 -2.80 -5.89
CA PRO A 51 -8.05 -1.72 -5.04
C PRO A 51 -8.87 -0.44 -5.22
N THR A 52 -9.14 0.28 -4.14
CA THR A 52 -9.75 1.61 -4.14
C THR A 52 -8.69 2.72 -4.20
N VAL A 53 -9.12 3.97 -4.25
CA VAL A 53 -8.23 5.16 -4.18
C VAL A 53 -7.38 5.19 -2.91
N HIS A 54 -7.82 4.54 -1.84
CA HIS A 54 -7.11 4.49 -0.56
C HIS A 54 -6.00 3.42 -0.52
N HIS A 55 -5.98 2.50 -1.49
CA HIS A 55 -4.95 1.47 -1.56
C HIS A 55 -3.68 1.97 -2.26
N ARG A 56 -2.55 1.48 -1.79
CA ARG A 56 -1.24 1.85 -2.31
C ARG A 56 -0.87 0.98 -3.51
N LEU A 57 -1.12 1.50 -4.71
CA LEU A 57 -0.88 0.77 -5.96
C LEU A 57 0.59 0.48 -6.28
N SER A 58 1.54 0.99 -5.50
CA SER A 58 2.97 0.69 -5.66
C SER A 58 3.46 -0.47 -4.80
N TRP A 59 2.56 -1.12 -4.06
CA TRP A 59 2.90 -2.21 -3.16
C TRP A 59 2.83 -3.57 -3.86
N ALA A 60 3.60 -4.53 -3.33
CA ALA A 60 3.75 -5.87 -3.92
C ALA A 60 2.47 -6.72 -3.85
N TYR A 61 1.47 -6.37 -3.03
CA TYR A 61 0.25 -7.17 -2.94
C TYR A 61 -0.51 -7.27 -4.27
N LEU A 62 -0.33 -6.29 -5.18
CA LEU A 62 -0.94 -6.34 -6.51
C LEU A 62 -0.35 -7.44 -7.40
N ASP A 63 0.87 -7.91 -7.12
CA ASP A 63 1.47 -9.03 -7.85
C ASP A 63 0.72 -10.35 -7.58
N ALA A 64 0.08 -10.46 -6.41
CA ALA A 64 -0.77 -11.59 -6.05
C ALA A 64 -2.21 -11.45 -6.60
N LEU A 65 -2.53 -10.36 -7.32
CA LEU A 65 -3.85 -10.07 -7.85
C LEU A 65 -3.80 -9.93 -9.39
N PRO A 66 -3.72 -11.04 -10.16
CA PRO A 66 -3.52 -11.00 -11.61
C PRO A 66 -4.54 -10.14 -12.34
N ARG A 67 -5.80 -10.16 -11.90
CA ARG A 67 -6.89 -9.35 -12.47
C ARG A 67 -6.65 -7.84 -12.35
N TRP A 68 -5.98 -7.41 -11.29
CA TRP A 68 -5.77 -6.01 -10.94
C TRP A 68 -4.32 -5.54 -11.10
N GLN A 69 -3.43 -6.43 -11.56
CA GLN A 69 -2.00 -6.17 -11.68
C GLN A 69 -1.69 -4.98 -12.61
N HIS A 70 -2.54 -4.75 -13.61
CA HIS A 70 -2.42 -3.61 -14.54
C HIS A 70 -2.53 -2.24 -13.85
N LEU A 71 -3.06 -2.16 -12.62
CA LEU A 71 -3.13 -0.94 -11.83
C LEU A 71 -1.82 -0.64 -11.07
N LYS A 72 -0.86 -1.57 -11.06
CA LYS A 72 0.38 -1.44 -10.30
C LYS A 72 1.21 -0.26 -10.79
N LYS A 73 1.55 0.65 -9.87
CA LYS A 73 2.41 1.81 -10.12
C LYS A 73 3.85 1.49 -9.76
N VAL A 74 4.72 1.44 -10.76
CA VAL A 74 6.16 1.28 -10.55
C VAL A 74 6.71 2.57 -9.95
N ARG A 75 7.35 2.48 -8.78
CA ARG A 75 8.11 3.61 -8.22
C ARG A 75 9.44 3.69 -8.94
N PHE A 76 9.54 4.60 -9.92
CA PHE A 76 10.83 5.07 -10.37
C PHE A 76 11.35 6.10 -9.35
N SER A 77 12.41 5.76 -8.63
CA SER A 77 13.16 6.76 -7.86
C SER A 77 14.16 7.42 -8.80
N ALA A 78 14.20 8.76 -8.80
CA ALA A 78 15.23 9.51 -9.52
C ALA A 78 16.65 9.13 -9.06
N GLU A 79 16.81 8.76 -7.80
CA GLU A 79 18.07 8.30 -7.22
C GLU A 79 18.45 6.89 -7.71
N ALA A 80 17.47 5.99 -7.89
CA ALA A 80 17.71 4.67 -8.47
C ALA A 80 18.10 4.77 -9.96
N ALA A 81 17.45 5.67 -10.71
CA ALA A 81 17.82 5.97 -12.09
C ALA A 81 19.23 6.59 -12.18
N ALA A 82 19.61 7.44 -11.23
CA ALA A 82 20.95 8.04 -11.16
C ALA A 82 22.03 6.99 -10.85
N LEU A 83 21.76 6.04 -9.95
CA LEU A 83 22.66 4.92 -9.63
C LEU A 83 22.87 3.97 -10.81
N GLU A 84 21.83 3.66 -11.59
CA GLU A 84 21.96 2.84 -12.81
C GLU A 84 22.73 3.56 -13.93
N SER A 85 22.59 4.89 -14.04
CA SER A 85 23.41 5.69 -14.96
C SER A 85 24.88 5.85 -14.53
N GLY A 86 25.21 5.49 -13.30
CA GLY A 86 26.58 5.47 -12.75
C GLY A 86 27.36 4.18 -13.02
N GLY A 87 26.90 3.33 -13.94
CA GLY A 87 27.61 2.14 -14.36
C GLY A 87 28.92 2.45 -15.08
N GLN A 88 30.00 1.86 -14.54
CA GLN A 88 31.30 1.55 -15.18
C GLN A 88 32.51 2.39 -14.74
N LEU A 89 32.80 2.42 -13.44
CA LEU A 89 34.18 2.59 -13.00
C LEU A 89 34.89 1.25 -13.13
N GLY A 90 35.66 1.12 -14.22
CA GLY A 90 36.46 -0.04 -14.55
C GLY A 90 37.43 -0.39 -13.42
N PHE A 91 37.29 -1.62 -12.92
CA PHE A 91 38.38 -2.30 -12.25
C PHE A 91 39.29 -2.84 -13.36
N GLU A 92 40.40 -2.14 -13.63
CA GLU A 92 41.52 -2.69 -14.40
C GLU A 92 42.34 -3.60 -13.46
N PHE A 93 42.60 -4.82 -13.92
CA PHE A 93 43.45 -5.85 -13.28
C PHE A 93 44.93 -5.56 -13.49
#